data_AF-A0AAD0XHU9-F1
#
_entry.id   AF-A0AAD0XHU9-F1
#
_cell.length_a   1.000
_cell.length_b   1.000
_cell.length_c   1.000
_cell.angle_alpha   90.00
_cell.angle_beta   90.00
_cell.angle_gamma   90.00
#
_symmetry.space_group_name_H-M   'P 1'
#
loop_
_entity.id
_entity.type
_entity.pdbx_description
1 polymer ?
#
loop_
_entity_poly.entity_id
_entity_poly.type
_entity_poly.pdbx_seq_one_letter_code
_entity_poly.pdbx_strand_id
1 'polypeptide(L)'
;MRFKGLFHLFESNVRDYQGSVIVNTGIRQTLQNQDSEDFWYLNNGVTIITPKAVLAGKQLTIEDPQIVNGLQTSHEIYQHFTESNQGPSPDKRTLLVRIICEKDEPARDRIIRATNSQTAIPPASLRSSDEIHRNIEDFLKANNFYYDRKKNYYKNKGMPISQIISIPYMAQAMMAIVLMKPDQARARPSTLLNLDSEYKKIFSLEMPIDVYLKAIQIMRAVERRLKEKAVERKTSTNIKYYVAMMYVIGITRSITDIASKLNSITQVTVNSLVLDTVIDDVMGKFEKAGGTDQVAKGSLFAESLLAHALG
;
A
#
# COMPACT_ATOMS: atom_id res chain seq x y z
N MET A 1 19.88 11.16 8.15
CA MET A 1 20.90 10.60 7.22
C MET A 1 20.19 9.66 6.24
N ARG A 2 20.36 9.83 4.93
CA ARG A 2 19.77 8.95 3.90
C ARG A 2 20.65 7.71 3.75
N PHE A 3 20.06 6.51 3.78
CA PHE A 3 20.67 5.19 3.53
C PHE A 3 21.30 5.03 2.13
N LYS A 4 22.06 6.00 1.61
CA LYS A 4 22.50 6.05 0.21
C LYS A 4 23.46 4.91 -0.23
N GLY A 5 23.94 4.06 0.67
CA GLY A 5 24.79 2.89 0.33
C GLY A 5 24.29 1.52 0.81
N LEU A 6 23.30 1.46 1.70
CA LEU A 6 22.78 0.20 2.26
C LEU A 6 21.46 -0.26 1.62
N PHE A 7 20.93 0.46 0.61
CA PHE A 7 19.66 0.13 -0.04
C PHE A 7 19.61 -1.31 -0.55
N HIS A 8 20.70 -1.78 -1.16
CA HIS A 8 20.80 -3.15 -1.69
C HIS A 8 20.63 -4.25 -0.63
N LEU A 9 20.98 -3.98 0.64
CA LEU A 9 20.88 -4.98 1.70
C LEU A 9 19.43 -5.33 2.05
N PHE A 10 18.47 -4.43 1.82
CA PHE A 10 17.07 -4.60 2.20
C PHE A 10 16.12 -4.68 0.99
N GLU A 11 16.63 -4.74 -0.24
CA GLU A 11 15.83 -4.81 -1.48
C GLU A 11 14.87 -6.00 -1.45
N SER A 12 15.33 -7.15 -0.94
CA SER A 12 14.54 -8.38 -0.85
C SER A 12 13.37 -8.31 0.16
N ASN A 13 13.24 -7.23 0.94
CA ASN A 13 12.12 -7.06 1.86
C ASN A 13 10.88 -6.51 1.14
N VAL A 14 9.75 -7.17 1.32
CA VAL A 14 8.44 -6.78 0.76
C VAL A 14 7.78 -5.59 1.48
N ARG A 15 8.34 -5.12 2.60
CA ARG A 15 7.82 -4.01 3.43
C ARG A 15 8.94 -3.07 3.85
N ASP A 16 8.64 -1.77 3.88
CA ASP A 16 9.57 -0.76 4.40
C ASP A 16 9.37 -0.57 5.92
N TYR A 17 10.17 0.27 6.57
CA TYR A 17 10.06 0.60 7.99
C TYR A 17 8.62 1.04 8.34
N GLN A 18 8.09 0.50 9.44
CA GLN A 18 6.68 0.60 9.78
C GLN A 18 6.35 1.72 10.78
N GLY A 19 7.36 2.40 11.33
CA GLY A 19 7.17 3.45 12.33
C GLY A 19 6.66 2.88 13.66
N SER A 20 5.77 3.59 14.34
CA SER A 20 5.27 3.23 15.68
C SER A 20 4.25 2.07 15.68
N VAL A 21 4.63 0.91 15.16
CA VAL A 21 3.87 -0.34 15.34
C VAL A 21 4.23 -0.98 16.68
N ILE A 22 3.33 -1.82 17.22
CA ILE A 22 3.51 -2.51 18.52
C ILE A 22 4.88 -3.18 18.62
N VAL A 23 5.32 -3.84 17.55
CA VAL A 23 6.64 -4.49 17.47
C VAL A 23 7.78 -3.49 17.68
N ASN A 24 7.73 -2.33 17.03
CA ASN A 24 8.77 -1.30 17.13
C ASN A 24 8.76 -0.64 18.50
N THR A 25 7.58 -0.41 19.07
CA THR A 25 7.43 0.06 20.45
C THR A 25 8.06 -0.93 21.43
N GLY A 26 7.83 -2.23 21.26
CA GLY A 26 8.45 -3.27 22.09
C GLY A 26 9.98 -3.28 21.98
N ILE A 27 10.50 -3.27 20.75
CA ILE A 27 11.96 -3.19 20.51
C ILE A 27 12.54 -1.95 21.21
N ARG A 28 11.89 -0.80 21.06
CA ARG A 28 12.34 0.47 21.67
C ARG A 28 12.33 0.41 23.19
N GLN A 29 11.30 -0.19 23.79
CA GLN A 29 11.21 -0.38 25.23
C GLN A 29 12.36 -1.26 25.75
N THR A 30 12.67 -2.37 25.08
CA THR A 30 13.85 -3.18 25.41
C THR A 30 15.16 -2.39 25.25
N LEU A 31 15.24 -1.51 24.25
CA LEU A 31 16.43 -0.67 24.06
C LEU A 31 16.57 0.43 25.13
N GLN A 32 15.46 0.95 25.66
CA GLN A 32 15.48 2.01 26.66
C GLN A 32 15.62 1.49 28.10
N ASN A 33 15.23 0.24 28.36
CA ASN A 33 15.30 -0.37 29.68
C ASN A 33 16.63 -1.12 29.86
N GLN A 34 17.53 -0.60 30.70
CA GLN A 34 18.81 -1.26 30.99
C GLN A 34 18.68 -2.44 31.96
N ASP A 35 17.57 -2.53 32.69
CA ASP A 35 17.30 -3.59 33.67
C ASP A 35 16.43 -4.72 33.09
N SER A 36 16.11 -4.69 31.79
CA SER A 36 15.35 -5.77 31.14
C SER A 36 16.20 -7.01 30.91
N GLU A 37 15.53 -8.13 30.60
CA GLU A 37 16.16 -9.29 30.02
C GLU A 37 16.96 -8.91 28.76
N ASP A 38 17.98 -9.71 28.43
CA ASP A 38 18.87 -9.45 27.29
C ASP A 38 18.07 -9.30 25.98
N PHE A 39 18.52 -8.38 25.12
CA PHE A 39 17.82 -7.93 23.93
C PHE A 39 17.45 -9.08 22.99
N TRP A 40 18.34 -10.07 22.83
CA TRP A 40 18.10 -11.23 21.98
C TRP A 40 16.99 -12.17 22.48
N TYR A 41 16.66 -12.16 23.77
CA TYR A 41 15.52 -12.93 24.31
C TYR A 41 14.18 -12.34 23.89
N LEU A 42 14.13 -11.01 23.75
CA LEU A 42 12.89 -10.28 23.53
C LEU A 42 12.67 -9.91 22.06
N ASN A 43 13.69 -10.06 21.20
CA ASN A 43 13.67 -9.59 19.83
C ASN A 43 14.22 -10.63 18.85
N ASN A 44 13.56 -10.77 17.69
CA ASN A 44 13.90 -11.76 16.65
C ASN A 44 15.23 -11.49 15.92
N GLY A 45 15.96 -10.42 16.26
CA GLY A 45 17.27 -10.13 15.71
C GLY A 45 17.26 -9.78 14.22
N VAL A 46 18.30 -10.24 13.51
CA VAL A 46 18.51 -10.02 12.06
C VAL A 46 18.80 -11.35 11.37
N THR A 47 18.11 -11.65 10.27
CA THR A 47 18.46 -12.77 9.39
C THR A 47 19.08 -12.24 8.10
N ILE A 48 20.26 -12.75 7.76
CA ILE A 48 20.99 -12.43 6.54
C ILE A 48 21.12 -13.70 5.70
N ILE A 49 20.85 -13.62 4.41
CA ILE A 49 21.18 -14.64 3.43
C ILE A 49 22.37 -14.18 2.60
N THR A 50 23.27 -15.11 2.27
CA THR A 50 24.52 -14.81 1.55
C THR A 50 24.93 -16.02 0.70
N PRO A 51 25.55 -15.83 -0.48
CA PRO A 51 26.17 -16.91 -1.25
C PRO A 51 27.41 -17.52 -0.57
N LYS A 52 28.10 -16.80 0.31
CA LYS A 52 29.34 -17.28 0.91
C LYS A 52 29.55 -16.70 2.30
N ALA A 53 29.75 -17.59 3.26
CA ALA A 53 30.12 -17.28 4.63
C ALA A 53 31.37 -18.07 5.04
N VAL A 54 32.39 -17.40 5.55
CA VAL A 54 33.65 -17.99 6.00
C VAL A 54 33.91 -17.57 7.44
N LEU A 55 33.94 -18.54 8.35
CA LEU A 55 34.27 -18.33 9.75
C LEU A 55 35.76 -18.59 9.97
N ALA A 56 36.47 -17.58 10.45
CA ALA A 56 37.88 -17.67 10.84
C ALA A 56 38.03 -17.19 12.29
N GLY A 57 38.22 -18.14 13.21
CA GLY A 57 38.24 -17.84 14.64
C GLY A 57 36.92 -17.22 15.12
N LYS A 58 36.99 -15.97 15.59
CA LYS A 58 35.81 -15.19 16.03
C LYS A 58 35.30 -14.21 14.97
N GLN A 59 35.83 -14.25 13.76
CA GLN A 59 35.45 -13.35 12.67
C GLN A 59 34.69 -14.11 11.59
N LEU A 60 33.49 -13.64 11.27
CA LEU A 60 32.69 -14.16 10.16
C LEU A 60 32.76 -13.17 8.99
N THR A 61 33.22 -13.66 7.84
CA THR A 61 33.23 -12.90 6.58
C THR A 61 32.09 -13.40 5.70
N ILE A 62 31.26 -12.49 5.19
CA ILE A 62 30.15 -12.81 4.29
C ILE A 62 30.24 -11.96 3.02
N GLU A 63 29.87 -12.54 1.88
CA GLU A 63 29.83 -11.85 0.57
C GLU A 63 28.37 -11.62 0.14
N ASP A 64 28.08 -10.52 -0.56
CA ASP A 64 26.74 -10.15 -1.05
C ASP A 64 25.58 -10.41 -0.06
N PRO A 65 25.63 -9.83 1.16
CA PRO A 65 24.61 -10.08 2.17
C PRO A 65 23.27 -9.45 1.79
N GLN A 66 22.19 -10.19 2.02
CA GLN A 66 20.82 -9.69 1.92
C GLN A 66 20.08 -9.92 3.24
N ILE A 67 19.59 -8.85 3.84
CA ILE A 67 18.80 -8.91 5.08
C ILE A 67 17.36 -9.26 4.73
N VAL A 68 16.94 -10.47 5.09
CA VAL A 68 15.61 -11.03 4.77
C VAL A 68 14.64 -10.97 5.95
N ASN A 69 15.14 -10.62 7.15
CA ASN A 69 14.36 -10.30 8.34
C ASN A 69 15.21 -9.41 9.25
N GLY A 70 14.57 -8.49 9.99
CA GLY A 70 15.25 -7.58 10.92
C GLY A 70 15.26 -6.11 10.48
N LEU A 71 14.45 -5.71 9.49
CA LEU A 71 14.34 -4.31 9.07
C LEU A 71 13.88 -3.40 10.22
N GLN A 72 12.90 -3.81 11.03
CA GLN A 72 12.46 -3.02 12.18
C GLN A 72 13.50 -3.01 13.29
N THR A 73 14.04 -4.18 13.66
CA THR A 73 15.07 -4.35 14.69
C THR A 73 16.29 -3.48 14.42
N SER A 74 16.85 -3.57 13.21
CA SER A 74 18.03 -2.78 12.81
C SER A 74 17.75 -1.27 12.80
N HIS A 75 16.55 -0.86 12.41
CA HIS A 75 16.16 0.56 12.41
C HIS A 75 16.02 1.12 13.82
N GLU A 76 15.34 0.40 14.74
CA GLU A 76 15.19 0.85 16.14
C GLU A 76 16.52 0.87 16.88
N ILE A 77 17.40 -0.12 16.64
CA ILE A 77 18.77 -0.12 17.18
C ILE A 77 19.51 1.14 16.70
N TYR A 78 19.51 1.40 15.39
CA TYR A 78 20.15 2.58 14.82
C TYR A 78 19.57 3.87 15.42
N GLN A 79 18.24 3.98 15.51
CA GLN A 79 17.56 5.15 16.06
C GLN A 79 17.96 5.38 17.52
N HIS A 80 17.95 4.33 18.35
CA HIS A 80 18.31 4.41 19.77
C HIS A 80 19.74 4.95 19.98
N PHE A 81 20.72 4.42 19.25
CA PHE A 81 22.13 4.83 19.40
C PHE A 81 22.46 6.15 18.70
N THR A 82 21.65 6.60 17.74
CA THR A 82 21.86 7.90 17.09
C THR A 82 21.16 9.05 17.81
N GLU A 83 19.99 8.81 18.40
CA GLU A 83 19.24 9.83 19.16
C GLU A 83 19.80 10.06 20.55
N SER A 84 20.46 9.07 21.16
CA SER A 84 20.96 9.19 22.53
C SER A 84 22.09 10.22 22.69
N ASN A 85 22.72 10.69 21.59
CA ASN A 85 23.91 11.57 21.59
C ASN A 85 25.08 11.06 22.46
N GLN A 86 24.94 9.85 23.00
CA GLN A 86 25.97 9.11 23.65
C GLN A 86 26.68 8.41 22.51
N GLY A 87 27.95 8.75 22.29
CA GLY A 87 28.82 7.95 21.42
C GLY A 87 28.81 6.48 21.84
N PRO A 88 29.44 5.57 21.09
CA PRO A 88 29.39 4.13 21.37
C PRO A 88 29.79 3.85 22.82
N SER A 89 28.80 3.70 23.69
CA SER A 89 28.98 3.29 25.07
C SER A 89 29.06 1.76 25.08
N PRO A 90 29.79 1.17 26.04
CA PRO A 90 29.85 -0.28 26.15
C PRO A 90 28.44 -0.83 26.43
N ASP A 91 27.81 -1.38 25.40
CA ASP A 91 26.53 -2.06 25.51
C ASP A 91 26.76 -3.54 25.75
N LYS A 92 26.15 -4.10 26.80
CA LYS A 92 26.30 -5.50 27.18
C LYS A 92 25.26 -6.41 26.52
N ARG A 93 24.25 -5.84 25.89
CA ARG A 93 23.16 -6.58 25.26
C ARG A 93 23.65 -7.29 24.01
N THR A 94 23.06 -8.43 23.72
CA THR A 94 23.40 -9.24 22.56
C THR A 94 22.30 -9.17 21.49
N LEU A 95 22.72 -9.26 20.22
CA LEU A 95 21.83 -9.30 19.07
C LEU A 95 21.94 -10.66 18.41
N LEU A 96 20.82 -11.38 18.27
CA LEU A 96 20.78 -12.60 17.48
C LEU A 96 20.95 -12.26 15.99
N VAL A 97 22.04 -12.73 15.38
CA VAL A 97 22.26 -12.63 13.94
C VAL A 97 22.27 -14.04 13.35
N ARG A 98 21.28 -14.34 12.52
CA ARG A 98 21.17 -15.62 11.80
C ARG A 98 21.71 -15.46 10.38
N ILE A 99 22.73 -16.24 10.03
CA ILE A 99 23.33 -16.24 8.69
C ILE A 99 22.94 -17.53 7.98
N ILE A 100 22.32 -17.40 6.80
CA ILE A 100 21.98 -18.51 5.92
C ILE A 100 22.90 -18.44 4.70
N CYS A 101 23.75 -19.45 4.53
CA CYS A 101 24.67 -19.54 3.39
C CYS A 101 24.05 -20.44 2.31
N GLU A 102 23.65 -19.86 1.17
CA GLU A 102 23.09 -20.59 0.04
C GLU A 102 23.60 -20.02 -1.28
N LYS A 103 24.28 -20.88 -2.06
CA LYS A 103 24.91 -20.52 -3.33
C LYS A 103 23.93 -20.60 -4.49
N ASP A 104 22.98 -21.54 -4.45
CA ASP A 104 21.97 -21.70 -5.48
C ASP A 104 20.96 -20.55 -5.45
N GLU A 105 20.89 -19.79 -6.53
CA GLU A 105 20.02 -18.61 -6.63
C GLU A 105 18.53 -18.97 -6.52
N PRO A 106 17.99 -19.97 -7.23
CA PRO A 106 16.62 -20.45 -7.03
C PRO A 106 16.31 -20.88 -5.58
N ALA A 107 17.24 -21.55 -4.88
CA ALA A 107 17.08 -21.93 -3.48
C ALA A 107 17.06 -20.72 -2.55
N ARG A 108 17.98 -19.76 -2.75
CA ARG A 108 18.01 -18.49 -2.01
C ARG A 108 16.67 -17.76 -2.14
N ASP A 109 16.14 -17.70 -3.35
CA ASP A 109 14.83 -17.14 -3.67
C ASP A 109 13.68 -17.81 -2.90
N ARG A 110 13.68 -19.14 -2.83
CA ARG A 110 12.69 -19.90 -2.03
C ARG A 110 12.82 -19.58 -0.55
N ILE A 111 14.04 -19.48 -0.02
CA ILE A 111 14.31 -19.17 1.39
C ILE A 111 13.86 -17.73 1.72
N ILE A 112 14.13 -16.77 0.85
CA ILE A 112 13.67 -15.38 0.97
C ILE A 112 12.14 -15.34 1.07
N ARG A 113 11.45 -16.04 0.16
CA ARG A 113 9.98 -16.13 0.16
C ARG A 113 9.45 -16.77 1.44
N ALA A 114 10.02 -17.90 1.86
CA ALA A 114 9.62 -18.61 3.06
C ALA A 114 9.84 -17.75 4.33
N THR A 115 10.98 -17.08 4.44
CA THR A 115 11.29 -16.22 5.61
C THR A 115 10.39 -15.00 5.68
N ASN A 116 10.08 -14.37 4.54
CA ASN A 116 9.11 -13.27 4.48
C ASN A 116 7.67 -13.72 4.78
N SER A 117 7.33 -14.98 4.50
CA SER A 117 5.97 -15.53 4.66
C SER A 117 5.55 -15.80 6.10
N GLN A 118 6.48 -15.81 7.07
CA GLN A 118 6.19 -15.98 8.50
C GLN A 118 5.38 -14.81 9.10
N THR A 119 5.24 -13.69 8.37
CA THR A 119 4.18 -12.72 8.61
C THR A 119 3.26 -12.70 7.38
N ALA A 120 1.94 -12.72 7.57
CA ALA A 120 0.98 -12.77 6.46
C ALA A 120 1.29 -11.69 5.40
N ILE A 121 1.86 -12.07 4.26
CA ILE A 121 2.20 -11.14 3.19
C ILE A 121 0.89 -10.67 2.58
N PRO A 122 0.59 -9.35 2.58
CA PRO A 122 -0.61 -8.87 1.93
C PRO A 122 -0.60 -9.29 0.46
N PRO A 123 -1.74 -9.68 -0.13
CA PRO A 123 -1.81 -10.07 -1.54
C PRO A 123 -1.22 -9.02 -2.48
N ALA A 124 -1.44 -7.73 -2.16
CA ALA A 124 -0.84 -6.59 -2.85
C ALA A 124 0.69 -6.64 -2.88
N SER A 125 1.34 -7.08 -1.79
CA SER A 125 2.79 -7.18 -1.72
C SER A 125 3.34 -8.32 -2.57
N LEU A 126 2.59 -9.43 -2.71
CA LEU A 126 2.97 -10.54 -3.61
C LEU A 126 2.97 -10.12 -5.08
N ARG A 127 2.07 -9.20 -5.46
CA ARG A 127 1.96 -8.67 -6.83
C ARG A 127 2.80 -7.43 -7.08
N SER A 128 3.35 -6.79 -6.04
CA SER A 128 4.05 -5.51 -6.15
C SER A 128 5.27 -5.50 -7.10
N SER A 129 5.78 -6.68 -7.46
CA SER A 129 6.84 -6.88 -8.45
C SER A 129 6.36 -7.05 -9.89
N ASP A 130 5.05 -7.11 -10.14
CA ASP A 130 4.51 -7.23 -11.49
C ASP A 130 4.83 -5.97 -12.31
N GLU A 131 5.04 -6.15 -13.62
CA GLU A 131 5.46 -5.08 -14.52
C GLU A 131 4.49 -3.90 -14.56
N ILE A 132 3.18 -4.19 -14.60
CA ILE A 132 2.13 -3.17 -14.59
C ILE A 132 2.28 -2.19 -13.41
N HIS A 133 2.69 -2.66 -12.24
CA HIS A 133 2.86 -1.78 -11.09
C HIS A 133 4.06 -0.85 -11.21
N ARG A 134 5.15 -1.27 -11.88
CA ARG A 134 6.27 -0.37 -12.21
C ARG A 134 5.83 0.70 -13.21
N ASN A 135 5.09 0.30 -14.24
CA ASN A 135 4.57 1.23 -15.25
C ASN A 135 3.63 2.27 -14.62
N ILE A 136 2.75 1.85 -13.70
CA ILE A 136 1.88 2.76 -12.93
C ILE A 136 2.71 3.69 -12.06
N GLU A 137 3.75 3.19 -11.38
CA GLU A 137 4.62 4.00 -10.54
C GLU A 137 5.29 5.12 -11.34
N ASP A 138 5.92 4.79 -12.47
CA ASP A 138 6.61 5.76 -13.31
C ASP A 138 5.65 6.80 -13.91
N PHE A 139 4.49 6.34 -14.40
CA PHE A 139 3.48 7.21 -14.98
C PHE A 139 2.87 8.17 -13.94
N LEU A 140 2.52 7.68 -12.75
CA LEU A 140 1.97 8.52 -11.69
C LEU A 140 3.01 9.51 -11.16
N LYS A 141 4.27 9.11 -11.06
CA LYS A 141 5.36 9.97 -10.59
C LYS A 141 5.58 11.18 -11.52
N ALA A 142 5.47 10.98 -12.83
CA ALA A 142 5.48 12.08 -13.80
C ALA A 142 4.30 13.07 -13.62
N ASN A 143 3.24 12.64 -12.93
CA ASN A 143 2.01 13.40 -12.68
C ASN A 143 1.83 13.80 -11.20
N ASN A 144 2.93 13.89 -10.43
CA ASN A 144 2.94 14.31 -9.01
C ASN A 144 2.15 13.39 -8.05
N PHE A 145 1.99 12.11 -8.41
CA PHE A 145 1.49 11.07 -7.52
C PHE A 145 2.56 10.00 -7.28
N TYR A 146 2.56 9.39 -6.11
CA TYR A 146 3.59 8.44 -5.70
C TYR A 146 2.97 7.07 -5.43
N TYR A 147 3.23 6.11 -6.32
CA TYR A 147 2.65 4.77 -6.22
C TYR A 147 3.45 3.87 -5.27
N ASP A 148 2.92 3.65 -4.07
CA ASP A 148 3.54 2.83 -3.03
C ASP A 148 3.37 1.33 -3.35
N ARG A 149 4.30 0.77 -4.15
CA ARG A 149 4.41 -0.68 -4.37
C ARG A 149 4.83 -1.42 -3.09
N LYS A 150 5.75 -0.80 -2.34
CA LYS A 150 6.19 -1.23 -1.01
C LYS A 150 5.58 -0.28 0.01
N LYS A 151 4.82 -0.83 0.97
CA LYS A 151 4.11 -0.03 1.97
C LYS A 151 5.07 0.91 2.72
N ASN A 152 4.70 2.19 2.81
CA ASN A 152 5.44 3.29 3.46
C ASN A 152 6.69 3.78 2.70
N TYR A 153 7.00 3.29 1.50
CA TYR A 153 8.22 3.67 0.78
C TYR A 153 8.29 5.17 0.52
N TYR A 154 7.27 5.76 -0.11
CA TYR A 154 7.25 7.20 -0.39
C TYR A 154 6.95 8.03 0.85
N LYS A 155 6.24 7.48 1.84
CA LYS A 155 6.04 8.13 3.14
C LYS A 155 7.37 8.36 3.86
N ASN A 156 8.23 7.33 3.90
CA ASN A 156 9.56 7.40 4.54
C ASN A 156 10.52 8.31 3.76
N LYS A 157 10.26 8.57 2.47
CA LYS A 157 10.95 9.60 1.68
C LYS A 157 10.43 11.02 1.89
N GLY A 158 9.43 11.22 2.75
CA GLY A 158 8.86 12.53 3.07
C GLY A 158 7.85 13.05 2.04
N MET A 159 7.30 12.19 1.18
CA MET A 159 6.30 12.61 0.21
C MET A 159 4.95 12.91 0.88
N PRO A 160 4.15 13.86 0.38
CA PRO A 160 2.84 14.19 0.96
C PRO A 160 1.88 13.01 0.93
N ILE A 161 1.23 12.71 2.06
CA ILE A 161 0.30 11.57 2.19
C ILE A 161 -0.86 11.66 1.19
N SER A 162 -1.31 12.88 0.85
CA SER A 162 -2.36 13.13 -0.15
C SER A 162 -1.96 12.72 -1.57
N GLN A 163 -0.66 12.63 -1.86
CA GLN A 163 -0.11 12.23 -3.16
C GLN A 163 0.32 10.76 -3.19
N ILE A 164 0.39 10.08 -2.05
CA ILE A 164 0.76 8.66 -1.98
C ILE A 164 -0.45 7.77 -2.27
N ILE A 165 -0.27 6.84 -3.22
CA ILE A 165 -1.28 5.93 -3.74
C ILE A 165 -0.82 4.50 -3.49
N SER A 166 -1.50 3.75 -2.62
CA SER A 166 -1.18 2.34 -2.39
C SER A 166 -1.83 1.42 -3.42
N ILE A 167 -1.29 0.22 -3.63
CA ILE A 167 -1.90 -0.81 -4.50
C ILE A 167 -3.38 -1.06 -4.12
N PRO A 168 -3.75 -1.28 -2.85
CA PRO A 168 -5.16 -1.48 -2.48
C PRO A 168 -6.05 -0.28 -2.79
N TYR A 169 -5.57 0.95 -2.59
CA TYR A 169 -6.34 2.15 -2.91
C TYR A 169 -6.57 2.30 -4.41
N MET A 170 -5.55 2.03 -5.24
CA MET A 170 -5.70 1.97 -6.69
C MET A 170 -6.71 0.90 -7.10
N ALA A 171 -6.63 -0.29 -6.49
CA ALA A 171 -7.55 -1.38 -6.78
C ALA A 171 -9.01 -0.99 -6.48
N GLN A 172 -9.25 -0.32 -5.34
CA GLN A 172 -10.57 0.20 -4.99
C GLN A 172 -11.07 1.25 -5.98
N ALA A 173 -10.21 2.17 -6.40
CA ALA A 173 -10.55 3.19 -7.39
C ALA A 173 -10.96 2.55 -8.73
N MET A 174 -10.13 1.64 -9.26
CA MET A 174 -10.39 0.93 -10.51
C MET A 174 -11.65 0.06 -10.43
N MET A 175 -11.89 -0.58 -9.30
CA MET A 175 -13.08 -1.42 -9.10
C MET A 175 -14.37 -0.60 -9.05
N ALA A 176 -14.37 0.52 -8.33
CA ALA A 176 -15.53 1.40 -8.27
C ALA A 176 -15.82 2.05 -9.63
N ILE A 177 -14.77 2.50 -10.32
CA ILE A 177 -14.88 3.31 -11.53
C ILE A 177 -14.98 2.45 -12.79
N VAL A 178 -14.03 1.55 -13.03
CA VAL A 178 -13.93 0.80 -14.28
C VAL A 178 -14.84 -0.42 -14.30
N LEU A 179 -14.96 -1.10 -13.15
CA LEU A 179 -15.82 -2.29 -13.04
C LEU A 179 -17.24 -2.02 -12.56
N MET A 180 -17.58 -0.76 -12.23
CA MET A 180 -18.89 -0.37 -11.70
C MET A 180 -19.29 -1.16 -10.44
N LYS A 181 -18.31 -1.44 -9.55
CA LYS A 181 -18.47 -2.23 -8.32
C LYS A 181 -18.08 -1.45 -7.05
N PRO A 182 -18.77 -0.35 -6.72
CA PRO A 182 -18.45 0.48 -5.56
C PRO A 182 -18.68 -0.23 -4.21
N ASP A 183 -19.65 -1.14 -4.14
CA ASP A 183 -19.95 -2.00 -3.01
C ASP A 183 -18.76 -2.91 -2.66
N GLN A 184 -18.15 -3.54 -3.68
CA GLN A 184 -16.98 -4.40 -3.49
C GLN A 184 -15.76 -3.59 -3.11
N ALA A 185 -15.58 -2.39 -3.71
CA ALA A 185 -14.51 -1.48 -3.36
C ALA A 185 -14.61 -1.05 -1.89
N ARG A 186 -15.83 -0.86 -1.37
CA ARG A 186 -16.10 -0.56 0.03
C ARG A 186 -15.88 -1.75 0.96
N ALA A 187 -16.30 -2.95 0.55
CA ALA A 187 -16.38 -4.12 1.40
C ALA A 187 -15.06 -4.91 1.50
N ARG A 188 -14.40 -5.20 0.37
CA ARG A 188 -13.37 -6.26 0.30
C ARG A 188 -12.25 -5.98 -0.72
N PRO A 189 -11.43 -4.95 -0.52
CA PRO A 189 -10.36 -4.60 -1.46
C PRO A 189 -9.27 -5.67 -1.61
N SER A 190 -9.01 -6.47 -0.58
CA SER A 190 -7.96 -7.49 -0.56
C SER A 190 -8.34 -8.79 -1.27
N THR A 191 -9.63 -9.15 -1.30
CA THR A 191 -10.11 -10.41 -1.89
C THR A 191 -9.89 -10.44 -3.40
N LEU A 192 -10.03 -9.30 -4.09
CA LEU A 192 -9.87 -9.22 -5.54
C LEU A 192 -8.42 -9.26 -5.99
N LEU A 193 -7.48 -8.86 -5.12
CA LEU A 193 -6.05 -9.02 -5.37
C LEU A 193 -5.58 -10.48 -5.23
N ASN A 194 -6.39 -11.36 -4.63
CA ASN A 194 -6.07 -12.79 -4.51
C ASN A 194 -6.47 -13.61 -5.74
N LEU A 195 -7.50 -13.19 -6.47
CA LEU A 195 -8.03 -13.95 -7.60
C LEU A 195 -7.44 -13.42 -8.90
N ASP A 196 -6.64 -14.25 -9.58
CA ASP A 196 -5.89 -13.87 -10.79
C ASP A 196 -6.81 -13.29 -11.88
N SER A 197 -7.99 -13.88 -12.07
CA SER A 197 -9.00 -13.44 -13.05
C SER A 197 -9.58 -12.06 -12.72
N GLU A 198 -9.79 -11.74 -11.44
CA GLU A 198 -10.32 -10.45 -11.02
C GLU A 198 -9.23 -9.38 -10.98
N TYR A 199 -8.01 -9.75 -10.56
CA TYR A 199 -6.83 -8.89 -10.60
C TYR A 199 -6.55 -8.39 -12.01
N LYS A 200 -6.55 -9.29 -13.02
CA LYS A 200 -6.29 -8.93 -14.42
C LYS A 200 -7.35 -8.01 -15.03
N LYS A 201 -8.56 -7.93 -14.47
CA LYS A 201 -9.59 -6.97 -14.93
C LYS A 201 -9.24 -5.52 -14.61
N ILE A 202 -8.40 -5.29 -13.58
CA ILE A 202 -8.02 -3.94 -13.15
C ILE A 202 -6.53 -3.66 -13.27
N PHE A 203 -5.68 -4.69 -13.30
CA PHE A 203 -4.24 -4.60 -13.48
C PHE A 203 -3.81 -5.51 -14.64
N SER A 204 -3.70 -4.91 -15.84
CA SER A 204 -3.14 -5.60 -17.01
C SER A 204 -2.34 -4.61 -17.86
N LEU A 205 -1.46 -5.14 -18.70
CA LEU A 205 -0.70 -4.33 -19.67
C LEU A 205 -1.58 -3.83 -20.83
N GLU A 206 -2.76 -4.40 -21.04
CA GLU A 206 -3.72 -3.88 -22.04
C GLU A 206 -4.53 -2.69 -21.52
N MET A 207 -4.61 -2.50 -20.20
CA MET A 207 -5.28 -1.34 -19.60
C MET A 207 -4.49 -0.06 -19.93
N PRO A 208 -5.10 0.95 -20.59
CA PRO A 208 -4.39 2.18 -20.88
C PRO A 208 -3.90 2.85 -19.60
N ILE A 209 -2.61 3.16 -19.55
CA ILE A 209 -1.94 3.61 -18.31
C ILE A 209 -2.55 4.88 -17.72
N ASP A 210 -3.10 5.74 -18.58
CA ASP A 210 -3.72 7.00 -18.21
C ASP A 210 -5.06 6.83 -17.46
N VAL A 211 -5.74 5.68 -17.63
CA VAL A 211 -6.97 5.37 -16.88
C VAL A 211 -6.68 5.30 -15.37
N TYR A 212 -5.52 4.78 -14.97
CA TYR A 212 -5.12 4.74 -13.56
C TYR A 212 -4.96 6.14 -12.97
N LEU A 213 -4.33 7.06 -13.69
CA LEU A 213 -4.18 8.45 -13.25
C LEU A 213 -5.55 9.13 -13.09
N LYS A 214 -6.41 9.00 -14.11
CA LYS A 214 -7.76 9.57 -14.11
C LYS A 214 -8.61 9.05 -12.96
N ALA A 215 -8.57 7.75 -12.70
CA ALA A 215 -9.27 7.14 -11.58
C ALA A 215 -8.83 7.75 -10.23
N ILE A 216 -7.52 7.95 -10.03
CA ILE A 216 -6.98 8.58 -8.82
C ILE A 216 -7.38 10.06 -8.73
N GLN A 217 -7.29 10.83 -9.82
CA GLN A 217 -7.67 12.23 -9.83
C GLN A 217 -9.14 12.42 -9.44
N ILE A 218 -10.04 11.57 -9.97
CA ILE A 218 -11.47 11.57 -9.64
C ILE A 218 -11.67 11.22 -8.17
N MET A 219 -11.07 10.13 -7.68
CA MET A 219 -11.19 9.72 -6.28
C MET A 219 -10.70 10.81 -5.31
N ARG A 220 -9.57 11.45 -5.62
CA ARG A 220 -9.03 12.56 -4.81
C ARG A 220 -9.94 13.78 -4.82
N ALA A 221 -10.55 14.11 -5.96
CA ALA A 221 -11.51 15.21 -6.03
C ALA A 221 -12.77 14.91 -5.22
N VAL A 222 -13.29 13.68 -5.29
CA VAL A 222 -14.44 13.21 -4.48
C VAL A 222 -14.12 13.30 -2.98
N GLU A 223 -12.99 12.75 -2.54
CA GLU A 223 -12.59 12.77 -1.12
C GLU A 223 -12.41 14.20 -0.60
N ARG A 224 -11.78 15.07 -1.40
CA ARG A 224 -11.62 16.49 -1.08
C ARG A 224 -12.98 17.17 -0.96
N ARG A 225 -13.89 16.95 -1.93
CA ARG A 225 -15.20 17.61 -1.94
C ARG A 225 -16.11 17.16 -0.80
N LEU A 226 -16.13 15.85 -0.50
CA LEU A 226 -16.84 15.32 0.68
C LEU A 226 -16.35 15.95 1.98
N LYS A 227 -15.03 16.20 2.10
CA LYS A 227 -14.45 16.88 3.24
C LYS A 227 -14.85 18.36 3.31
N GLU A 228 -14.83 19.07 2.17
CA GLU A 228 -15.25 20.48 2.07
C GLU A 228 -16.74 20.65 2.41
N LYS A 229 -17.59 19.71 2.02
CA LYS A 229 -19.02 19.67 2.38
C LYS A 229 -19.27 19.20 3.82
N ALA A 230 -18.22 18.98 4.61
CA ALA A 230 -18.29 18.51 5.99
C ALA A 230 -19.13 17.24 6.18
N VAL A 231 -19.14 16.34 5.18
CA VAL A 231 -19.83 15.05 5.28
C VAL A 231 -19.19 14.21 6.37
N GLU A 232 -20.01 13.61 7.24
CA GLU A 232 -19.54 12.78 8.34
C GLU A 232 -18.58 11.70 7.85
N ARG A 233 -17.47 11.47 8.57
CA ARG A 233 -16.41 10.55 8.17
C ARG A 233 -16.92 9.14 7.85
N LYS A 234 -17.88 8.63 8.64
CA LYS A 234 -18.47 7.31 8.43
C LYS A 234 -19.24 7.26 7.11
N THR A 235 -20.12 8.23 6.88
CA THR A 235 -20.88 8.39 5.63
C THR A 235 -19.96 8.57 4.43
N SER A 236 -18.96 9.46 4.51
CA SER A 236 -17.95 9.67 3.46
C SER A 236 -17.24 8.36 3.08
N THR A 237 -16.86 7.55 4.08
CA THR A 237 -16.23 6.24 3.84
C THR A 237 -17.16 5.28 3.10
N ASN A 238 -18.47 5.36 3.36
CA ASN A 238 -19.48 4.51 2.74
C ASN A 238 -19.81 4.92 1.30
N ILE A 239 -19.88 6.22 1.01
CA ILE A 239 -20.41 6.70 -0.28
C ILE A 239 -19.35 7.07 -1.32
N LYS A 240 -18.09 7.33 -0.93
CA LYS A 240 -17.09 7.90 -1.86
C LYS A 240 -16.89 7.11 -3.16
N TYR A 241 -16.99 5.79 -3.11
CA TYR A 241 -16.87 4.93 -4.30
C TYR A 241 -18.10 5.05 -5.21
N TYR A 242 -19.30 5.17 -4.63
CA TYR A 242 -20.53 5.40 -5.36
C TYR A 242 -20.55 6.77 -6.02
N VAL A 243 -20.10 7.82 -5.31
CA VAL A 243 -19.96 9.17 -5.87
C VAL A 243 -18.99 9.17 -7.05
N ALA A 244 -17.82 8.53 -6.92
CA ALA A 244 -16.86 8.43 -8.00
C ALA A 244 -17.42 7.67 -9.21
N MET A 245 -18.11 6.56 -8.98
CA MET A 245 -18.80 5.78 -10.01
C MET A 245 -19.83 6.64 -10.77
N MET A 246 -20.76 7.27 -10.04
CA MET A 246 -21.82 8.09 -10.64
C MET A 246 -21.26 9.32 -11.38
N TYR A 247 -20.21 9.95 -10.84
CA TYR A 247 -19.53 11.04 -11.54
C TYR A 247 -18.93 10.58 -12.87
N VAL A 248 -18.29 9.40 -12.90
CA VAL A 248 -17.74 8.81 -14.12
C VAL A 248 -18.83 8.47 -15.14
N ILE A 249 -19.96 7.92 -14.69
CA ILE A 249 -21.11 7.67 -15.57
C ILE A 249 -21.60 8.99 -16.18
N GLY A 250 -21.65 10.06 -15.39
CA GLY A 250 -22.06 11.39 -15.86
C GLY A 250 -21.15 11.97 -16.95
N ILE A 251 -19.83 11.88 -16.79
CA ILE A 251 -18.88 12.43 -17.77
C ILE A 251 -18.66 11.53 -18.99
N THR A 252 -18.82 10.21 -18.84
CA THR A 252 -18.65 9.25 -19.95
C THR A 252 -19.96 8.94 -20.67
N ARG A 253 -21.10 9.26 -20.05
CA ARG A 253 -22.46 8.88 -20.49
C ARG A 253 -22.58 7.38 -20.78
N SER A 254 -21.89 6.56 -19.97
CA SER A 254 -21.81 5.12 -20.17
C SER A 254 -21.73 4.39 -18.83
N ILE A 255 -22.22 3.15 -18.83
CA ILE A 255 -22.00 2.16 -17.76
C ILE A 255 -21.13 0.98 -18.23
N THR A 256 -20.78 0.95 -19.53
CA THR A 256 -19.90 -0.05 -20.15
C THR A 256 -18.66 0.61 -20.77
N ASP A 257 -17.63 -0.19 -21.05
CA ASP A 257 -16.40 0.23 -21.73
C ASP A 257 -15.71 1.46 -21.10
N ILE A 258 -15.82 1.58 -19.77
CA ILE A 258 -15.45 2.78 -19.03
C ILE A 258 -13.97 3.09 -19.15
N ALA A 259 -13.10 2.08 -19.18
CA ALA A 259 -11.68 2.27 -19.43
C ALA A 259 -11.42 2.96 -20.78
N SER A 260 -12.09 2.50 -21.86
CA SER A 260 -11.95 3.11 -23.19
C SER A 260 -12.52 4.54 -23.22
N LYS A 261 -13.70 4.75 -22.63
CA LYS A 261 -14.33 6.09 -22.54
C LYS A 261 -13.47 7.07 -21.74
N LEU A 262 -12.95 6.66 -20.58
CA LEU A 262 -12.03 7.48 -19.79
C LEU A 262 -10.73 7.75 -20.54
N ASN A 263 -10.18 6.76 -21.26
CA ASN A 263 -8.98 6.95 -22.06
C ASN A 263 -9.18 8.04 -23.13
N SER A 264 -10.36 8.11 -23.75
CA SER A 264 -10.68 9.12 -24.77
C SER A 264 -10.77 10.57 -24.24
N ILE A 265 -10.94 10.76 -22.93
CA ILE A 265 -10.98 12.09 -22.31
C ILE A 265 -9.54 12.61 -22.15
N THR A 266 -9.11 13.62 -22.90
CA THR A 266 -7.71 14.09 -22.86
C THR A 266 -7.22 14.48 -21.47
N GLN A 267 -8.05 15.18 -20.68
CA GLN A 267 -7.72 15.59 -19.33
C GLN A 267 -8.98 15.59 -18.46
N VAL A 268 -8.90 14.99 -17.27
CA VAL A 268 -10.01 15.01 -16.32
C VAL A 268 -9.95 16.30 -15.50
N THR A 269 -10.90 17.20 -15.78
CA THR A 269 -11.18 18.35 -14.93
C THR A 269 -12.44 18.08 -14.14
N VAL A 270 -12.32 17.91 -12.83
CA VAL A 270 -13.47 17.59 -11.97
C VAL A 270 -14.26 18.86 -11.68
N ASN A 271 -15.46 18.96 -12.25
CA ASN A 271 -16.35 20.11 -12.02
C ASN A 271 -16.99 19.99 -10.63
N SER A 272 -16.71 20.95 -9.75
CA SER A 272 -17.18 20.93 -8.36
C SER A 272 -18.71 21.01 -8.25
N LEU A 273 -19.38 21.77 -9.11
CA LEU A 273 -20.84 21.91 -9.10
C LEU A 273 -21.52 20.60 -9.52
N VAL A 274 -21.02 19.97 -10.59
CA VAL A 274 -21.52 18.65 -11.00
C VAL A 274 -21.27 17.61 -9.91
N LEU A 275 -20.09 17.66 -9.29
CA LEU A 275 -19.74 16.76 -8.20
C LEU A 275 -20.63 16.98 -6.97
N ASP A 276 -21.03 18.21 -6.67
CA ASP A 276 -21.99 18.50 -5.59
C ASP A 276 -23.33 17.85 -5.84
N THR A 277 -23.87 18.00 -7.05
CA THR A 277 -25.14 17.39 -7.44
C THR A 277 -25.07 15.86 -7.32
N VAL A 278 -23.96 15.26 -7.75
CA VAL A 278 -23.76 13.80 -7.62
C VAL A 278 -23.65 13.39 -6.15
N ILE A 279 -22.93 14.16 -5.32
CA ILE A 279 -22.83 13.88 -3.88
C ILE A 279 -24.21 13.92 -3.24
N ASP A 280 -24.99 14.96 -3.51
CA ASP A 280 -26.31 15.17 -2.89
C ASP A 280 -27.30 14.07 -3.33
N ASP A 281 -27.29 13.67 -4.61
CA ASP A 281 -28.11 12.56 -5.11
C ASP A 281 -27.74 11.21 -4.45
N VAL A 282 -26.44 10.88 -4.43
CA VAL A 282 -25.96 9.64 -3.83
C VAL A 282 -26.23 9.61 -2.33
N MET A 283 -26.02 10.72 -1.62
CA MET A 283 -26.33 10.83 -0.18
C MET A 283 -27.82 10.62 0.08
N GLY A 284 -28.69 11.32 -0.65
CA GLY A 284 -30.14 11.17 -0.48
C GLY A 284 -30.63 9.75 -0.75
N LYS A 285 -30.09 9.08 -1.78
CA LYS A 285 -30.42 7.67 -2.06
C LYS A 285 -29.84 6.72 -1.01
N PHE A 286 -28.64 6.99 -0.51
CA PHE A 286 -28.01 6.19 0.54
C PHE A 286 -28.79 6.26 1.86
N GLU A 287 -29.24 7.45 2.26
CA GLU A 287 -30.06 7.66 3.45
C GLU A 287 -31.42 6.95 3.34
N LYS A 288 -32.09 7.07 2.18
CA LYS A 288 -33.34 6.35 1.90
C LYS A 288 -33.18 4.83 1.94
N ALA A 289 -32.02 4.32 1.54
CA ALA A 289 -31.67 2.91 1.63
C ALA A 289 -31.29 2.46 3.05
N GLY A 290 -31.25 3.38 4.03
CA GLY A 290 -31.01 3.11 5.45
C GLY A 290 -29.69 3.68 6.00
N GLY A 291 -28.80 4.20 5.15
CA GLY A 291 -27.62 4.95 5.59
C GLY A 291 -26.57 4.13 6.36
N THR A 292 -26.57 2.81 6.24
CA THR A 292 -25.69 1.94 7.05
C THR A 292 -24.46 1.42 6.29
N ASP A 293 -23.47 0.96 7.05
CA ASP A 293 -22.31 0.24 6.52
C ASP A 293 -22.70 -1.00 5.70
N GLN A 294 -23.85 -1.62 5.99
CA GLN A 294 -24.26 -2.85 5.33
C GLN A 294 -24.91 -2.55 3.98
N VAL A 295 -25.63 -1.44 3.88
CA VAL A 295 -26.13 -0.90 2.62
C VAL A 295 -24.97 -0.60 1.68
N ALA A 296 -23.95 0.11 2.18
CA ALA A 296 -22.77 0.48 1.37
C ALA A 296 -21.85 -0.69 0.98
N LYS A 297 -22.03 -1.87 1.59
CA LYS A 297 -21.30 -3.10 1.25
C LYS A 297 -22.15 -4.10 0.48
N GLY A 298 -23.45 -3.82 0.32
CA GLY A 298 -24.40 -4.67 -0.38
C GLY A 298 -24.53 -4.28 -1.85
N SER A 299 -24.73 -5.28 -2.71
CA SER A 299 -24.85 -5.06 -4.16
C SER A 299 -26.13 -4.29 -4.54
N LEU A 300 -27.23 -4.49 -3.79
CA LEU A 300 -28.54 -3.88 -4.07
C LEU A 300 -28.48 -2.36 -4.21
N PHE A 301 -27.68 -1.68 -3.38
CA PHE A 301 -27.56 -0.23 -3.48
C PHE A 301 -26.83 0.18 -4.78
N ALA A 302 -25.76 -0.52 -5.15
CA ALA A 302 -25.05 -0.28 -6.41
C ALA A 302 -25.96 -0.55 -7.62
N GLU A 303 -26.68 -1.67 -7.62
CA GLU A 303 -27.64 -2.06 -8.65
C GLU A 303 -28.74 -0.99 -8.83
N SER A 304 -29.30 -0.49 -7.72
CA SER A 304 -30.32 0.56 -7.76
C SER A 304 -29.82 1.86 -8.38
N LEU A 305 -28.56 2.24 -8.13
CA LEU A 305 -27.97 3.44 -8.72
C LEU A 305 -27.71 3.26 -10.21
N LEU A 306 -27.17 2.11 -10.61
CA LEU A 306 -26.89 1.79 -12.01
C LEU A 306 -28.15 1.73 -12.86
N ALA A 307 -29.25 1.18 -12.33
CA ALA A 307 -30.54 1.10 -13.03
C ALA A 307 -31.10 2.47 -13.44
N HIS A 308 -30.74 3.55 -12.72
CA HIS A 308 -31.22 4.91 -12.97
C HIS A 308 -30.11 5.85 -13.46
N ALA A 309 -28.92 5.32 -13.79
CA ALA A 309 -27.75 6.17 -14.02
C ALA A 309 -27.74 6.89 -15.38
N LEU A 310 -28.52 6.39 -16.35
CA LEU A 310 -28.64 6.94 -17.70
C LEU A 310 -30.07 7.37 -18.04
N GLY A 311 -30.99 7.31 -17.07
CA GLY A 311 -32.39 7.72 -17.21
C GLY A 311 -32.62 9.20 -16.93
#